data_AF-A0A6A5AWS9-F1
#
_entry.id   AF-A0A6A5AWS9-F1
#
_cell.length_a   1.000
_cell.length_b   1.000
_cell.length_c   1.000
_cell.angle_alpha   90.00
_cell.angle_beta   90.00
_cell.angle_gamma   90.00
#
_symmetry.space_group_name_H-M   'P 1'
#
loop_
_entity.id
_entity.type
_entity.pdbx_description
1 polymer ?
#
loop_
_entity_poly.entity_id
_entity_poly.type
_entity_poly.pdbx_seq_one_letter_code
_entity_poly.pdbx_strand_id
1 'polypeptide(L)'
;MQGGNPAIFQDMINAGFLGKKTGKGFYIQPTNKKSKKTINPEAVAIVHKYQTRDLKLSDEDATNRLISRFVNEAILCVQDEIIASPTEGDIGAVFGIGFPPFLGGPFRYVDRIGTAKFNDQLLRYADKYGDQFTPAPLLQDLAKTNKTFH
;
A
#
# COMPACT_ATOMS: atom_id res chain seq x y z
N MET A 1 -8.28 -14.13 5.76
CA MET A 1 -7.75 -13.10 4.83
C MET A 1 -6.95 -13.78 3.73
N GLN A 2 -7.36 -13.68 2.46
CA GLN A 2 -6.58 -14.14 1.30
C GLN A 2 -5.39 -13.19 0.99
N GLY A 3 -4.70 -12.75 2.04
CA GLY A 3 -3.54 -11.85 1.98
C GLY A 3 -2.23 -12.59 2.26
N GLY A 4 -1.14 -11.84 2.44
CA GLY A 4 0.13 -12.41 2.87
C GLY A 4 0.02 -13.05 4.26
N ASN A 5 0.70 -14.18 4.48
CA ASN A 5 0.68 -14.87 5.77
C ASN A 5 1.44 -14.04 6.82
N PRO A 6 0.77 -13.55 7.90
CA PRO A 6 1.42 -12.70 8.90
C PRO A 6 2.52 -13.42 9.70
N ALA A 7 2.55 -14.75 9.70
CA ALA A 7 3.59 -15.54 10.36
C ALA A 7 5.00 -15.25 9.81
N ILE A 8 5.12 -14.70 8.60
CA ILE A 8 6.40 -14.20 8.07
C ILE A 8 7.07 -13.22 9.04
N PHE A 9 6.29 -12.31 9.63
CA PHE A 9 6.84 -11.33 10.56
C PHE A 9 7.23 -11.97 11.89
N GLN A 10 6.51 -13.00 12.34
CA GLN A 10 6.87 -13.74 13.54
C GLN A 10 8.19 -14.49 13.36
N ASP A 11 8.39 -15.16 12.22
CA ASP A 11 9.65 -15.84 11.90
C ASP A 11 10.82 -14.84 11.80
N MET A 12 10.59 -13.66 11.21
CA MET A 12 11.58 -12.58 11.17
C MET A 12 11.95 -12.10 12.59
N ILE A 13 10.96 -11.94 13.48
CA ILE A 13 11.18 -11.55 14.88
C ILE A 13 11.97 -12.61 15.64
N ASN A 14 11.56 -13.88 15.52
CA ASN A 14 12.22 -15.00 16.18
C ASN A 14 13.68 -15.18 15.71
N ALA A 15 13.97 -14.85 14.45
CA ALA A 15 15.32 -14.82 13.88
C ALA A 15 16.14 -13.56 14.28
N GLY A 16 15.57 -12.65 15.07
CA GLY A 16 16.23 -11.40 15.50
C GLY A 16 16.31 -10.31 14.42
N PHE A 17 15.57 -10.45 13.32
CA PHE A 17 15.56 -9.52 12.19
C PHE A 17 14.64 -8.31 12.43
N LEU A 18 14.99 -7.51 13.43
CA LEU A 18 14.16 -6.40 13.90
C LEU A 18 14.47 -5.04 13.22
N GLY A 19 15.22 -5.07 12.12
CA GLY A 19 15.52 -3.90 11.30
C GLY A 19 16.73 -3.12 11.80
N LYS A 20 16.64 -1.78 11.74
CA LYS A 20 17.78 -0.90 12.02
C LYS A 20 18.31 -1.06 13.46
N LYS A 21 17.44 -1.34 14.43
CA LYS A 21 17.80 -1.44 15.85
C LYS A 21 18.71 -2.63 16.17
N THR A 22 18.57 -3.76 15.46
CA THR A 22 19.44 -4.95 15.61
C THR A 22 20.48 -5.05 14.50
N GLY A 23 20.57 -4.06 13.61
CA GLY A 23 21.48 -4.08 12.47
C GLY A 23 21.07 -5.03 11.34
N LYS A 24 19.96 -5.77 11.46
CA LYS A 24 19.52 -6.75 10.45
C LYS A 24 17.99 -6.83 10.40
N GLY A 25 17.44 -6.81 9.18
CA GLY A 25 16.01 -6.94 8.86
C GLY A 25 15.85 -7.61 7.50
N PHE A 26 14.97 -7.09 6.64
CA PHE A 26 15.00 -7.39 5.20
C PHE A 26 16.36 -7.03 4.56
N TYR A 27 17.03 -6.04 5.14
CA TYR A 27 18.38 -5.62 4.77
C TYR A 27 19.33 -5.74 5.96
N ILE A 28 20.59 -6.02 5.66
CA ILE A 28 21.70 -5.91 6.61
C ILE A 28 22.14 -4.45 6.64
N GLN A 29 22.16 -3.86 7.84
CA GLN A 29 22.67 -2.51 8.02
C GLN A 29 24.19 -2.51 7.90
N PRO A 30 24.76 -1.52 7.21
CA PRO A 30 26.20 -1.38 7.12
C PRO A 30 26.79 -1.00 8.48
N THR A 31 27.98 -1.50 8.80
CA THR A 31 28.75 -1.10 9.99
C THR A 31 29.31 0.31 9.87
N ASN A 32 29.58 0.77 8.63
CA ASN A 32 30.02 2.13 8.32
C ASN A 32 28.88 2.92 7.66
N LYS A 33 28.62 4.15 8.11
CA LYS A 33 27.59 5.05 7.55
C LYS A 33 27.76 5.34 6.04
N LYS A 34 28.96 5.19 5.49
CA LYS A 34 29.24 5.39 4.06
C LYS A 34 28.88 4.19 3.16
N SER A 35 28.69 3.01 3.73
CA SER A 35 28.40 1.80 2.96
C SER A 35 26.90 1.65 2.70
N LYS A 36 26.55 0.98 1.60
CA LYS A 36 25.14 0.69 1.25
C LYS A 36 24.62 -0.48 2.06
N LYS A 37 23.30 -0.49 2.31
CA LYS A 37 22.60 -1.65 2.86
C LYS A 37 22.66 -2.80 1.85
N THR A 38 22.81 -4.02 2.32
CA THR A 38 22.79 -5.23 1.48
C THR A 38 21.55 -6.06 1.79
N ILE A 39 21.11 -6.88 0.84
CA ILE A 39 19.98 -7.79 1.03
C ILE A 39 20.37 -8.85 2.07
N ASN A 40 19.47 -9.15 3.01
CA ASN A 40 19.68 -10.21 3.98
C ASN A 40 19.26 -11.57 3.36
N PRO A 41 20.19 -12.50 3.06
CA PRO A 41 19.85 -13.79 2.45
C PRO A 41 18.98 -14.67 3.35
N GLU A 42 19.13 -14.57 4.68
CA GLU A 42 18.28 -15.31 5.62
C GLU A 42 16.84 -14.78 5.63
N ALA A 43 16.66 -13.46 5.49
CA ALA A 43 15.31 -12.90 5.34
C ALA A 43 14.67 -13.33 4.00
N VAL A 44 15.46 -13.44 2.94
CA VAL A 44 14.99 -13.97 1.64
C VAL A 44 14.54 -15.43 1.78
N ALA A 45 15.27 -16.26 2.51
CA ALA A 45 14.85 -17.63 2.80
C ALA A 45 13.52 -17.70 3.57
N ILE A 46 13.32 -16.82 4.56
CA ILE A 46 12.05 -16.70 5.27
C ILE A 46 10.93 -16.27 4.30
N VAL A 47 11.15 -15.26 3.46
CA VAL A 47 10.16 -14.81 2.46
C VAL A 47 9.76 -15.95 1.52
N HIS A 48 10.73 -16.71 1.00
CA HIS A 48 10.46 -17.83 0.09
C HIS A 48 9.65 -18.96 0.74
N LYS A 49 9.83 -19.22 2.05
CA LYS A 49 9.00 -20.19 2.79
C LYS A 49 7.50 -19.84 2.75
N TYR A 50 7.16 -18.54 2.70
CA TYR A 50 5.78 -18.06 2.67
C TYR A 50 5.28 -17.68 1.28
N GLN A 51 6.15 -17.72 0.27
CA GLN A 51 5.79 -17.40 -1.10
C GLN A 51 5.01 -18.56 -1.72
N THR A 52 3.67 -18.43 -1.76
CA THR A 52 2.80 -19.49 -2.31
C THR A 52 2.72 -19.48 -3.84
N ARG A 53 2.99 -18.34 -4.47
CA ARG A 53 2.94 -18.16 -5.93
C ARG A 53 3.87 -17.04 -6.38
N ASP A 54 4.42 -17.19 -7.58
CA ASP A 54 5.03 -16.09 -8.31
C ASP A 54 3.96 -15.41 -9.17
N LEU A 55 3.64 -14.17 -8.83
CA LEU A 55 2.59 -13.39 -9.50
C LEU A 55 3.06 -12.77 -10.82
N LYS A 56 4.36 -12.80 -11.14
CA LYS A 56 4.96 -12.17 -12.34
C LYS A 56 4.37 -10.78 -12.63
N LEU A 57 4.38 -9.92 -11.62
CA LEU A 57 3.82 -8.57 -11.72
C LEU A 57 4.76 -7.69 -12.53
N SER A 58 4.19 -6.80 -13.34
CA SER A 58 4.95 -5.64 -13.81
C SER A 58 5.19 -4.66 -12.65
N ASP A 59 6.19 -3.80 -12.78
CA ASP A 59 6.46 -2.73 -11.80
C ASP A 59 5.26 -1.81 -11.62
N GLU A 60 4.53 -1.55 -12.71
CA GLU A 60 3.29 -0.78 -12.71
C GLU A 60 2.20 -1.48 -11.89
N ASP A 61 1.96 -2.77 -12.12
CA ASP A 61 0.96 -3.53 -11.35
C ASP A 61 1.35 -3.65 -9.88
N ALA A 62 2.64 -3.83 -9.57
CA ALA A 62 3.11 -3.86 -8.19
C ALA A 62 2.84 -2.52 -7.48
N THR A 63 3.15 -1.40 -8.15
CA THR A 63 2.91 -0.05 -7.64
C THR A 63 1.41 0.22 -7.47
N ASN A 64 0.62 -0.08 -8.50
CA ASN A 64 -0.82 0.15 -8.50
C ASN A 64 -1.55 -0.68 -7.44
N ARG A 65 -1.10 -1.92 -7.16
CA ARG A 65 -1.66 -2.74 -6.07
C ARG A 65 -1.39 -2.16 -4.69
N LEU A 66 -0.23 -1.54 -4.48
CA LEU A 66 0.10 -0.91 -3.20
C LEU A 66 -0.71 0.38 -3.00
N ILE A 67 -0.68 1.26 -4.00
CA ILE A 67 -1.31 2.58 -3.90
C ILE A 67 -2.84 2.47 -3.86
N SER A 68 -3.44 1.56 -4.64
CA SER A 68 -4.89 1.41 -4.70
C SER A 68 -5.49 1.03 -3.35
N ARG A 69 -4.87 0.12 -2.60
CA ARG A 69 -5.31 -0.21 -1.24
C ARG A 69 -5.18 0.97 -0.29
N PHE A 70 -4.04 1.64 -0.30
CA PHE A 70 -3.82 2.81 0.55
C PHE A 70 -4.88 3.90 0.31
N VAL A 71 -5.14 4.21 -0.95
CA VAL A 71 -6.11 5.23 -1.36
C VAL A 71 -7.54 4.81 -1.02
N ASN A 72 -7.90 3.54 -1.23
CA ASN A 72 -9.23 3.04 -0.87
C ASN A 72 -9.49 3.14 0.65
N GLU A 73 -8.50 2.80 1.48
CA GLU A 73 -8.58 2.99 2.94
C GLU A 73 -8.70 4.47 3.32
N ALA A 74 -7.99 5.38 2.63
CA ALA A 74 -8.16 6.81 2.86
C ALA A 74 -9.60 7.28 2.57
N ILE A 75 -10.22 6.77 1.50
CA ILE A 75 -11.61 7.06 1.16
C ILE A 75 -12.56 6.52 2.21
N LEU A 76 -12.33 5.30 2.72
CA LEU A 76 -13.10 4.75 3.84
C LEU A 76 -12.98 5.62 5.10
N CYS A 77 -11.78 6.13 5.43
CA CYS A 77 -11.61 7.03 6.56
C CYS A 77 -12.40 8.34 6.43
N VAL A 78 -12.59 8.87 5.22
CA VAL A 78 -13.47 10.04 5.01
C VAL A 78 -14.94 9.64 5.08
N GLN A 79 -15.31 8.49 4.52
CA GLN A 79 -16.67 7.96 4.58
C GLN A 79 -17.13 7.70 6.03
N ASP A 80 -16.24 7.16 6.85
CA ASP A 80 -16.49 6.81 8.24
C ASP A 80 -16.24 8.00 9.20
N GLU A 81 -16.07 9.22 8.65
CA GLU A 81 -15.87 10.48 9.38
C GLU A 81 -14.65 10.50 10.32
N ILE A 82 -13.67 9.62 10.09
CA ILE A 82 -12.38 9.62 10.80
C ILE A 82 -11.52 10.80 10.35
N ILE A 83 -11.58 11.13 9.05
CA ILE A 83 -10.96 12.32 8.47
C ILE A 83 -12.07 13.27 8.08
N ALA A 84 -12.01 14.53 8.54
CA ALA A 84 -13.11 15.47 8.38
C ALA A 84 -13.34 15.93 6.92
N SER A 85 -12.29 15.90 6.08
CA SER A 85 -12.42 16.26 4.66
C SER A 85 -11.34 15.63 3.76
N PRO A 86 -11.59 15.48 2.44
CA PRO A 86 -10.57 15.05 1.48
C PRO A 86 -9.30 15.92 1.50
N THR A 87 -9.45 17.23 1.71
CA THR A 87 -8.32 18.16 1.81
C THR A 87 -7.43 17.86 3.02
N GLU A 88 -8.01 17.62 4.19
CA GLU A 88 -7.25 17.23 5.38
C GLU A 88 -6.58 15.86 5.19
N GLY A 89 -7.27 14.92 4.56
CA GLY A 89 -6.71 13.61 4.22
C GLY A 89 -5.53 13.69 3.27
N ASP A 90 -5.59 14.56 2.25
CA ASP A 90 -4.49 14.81 1.32
C ASP A 90 -3.27 15.41 2.04
N ILE A 91 -3.48 16.44 2.86
CA ILE A 91 -2.43 17.07 3.67
C ILE A 91 -1.80 16.06 4.63
N GLY A 92 -2.62 15.30 5.36
CA GLY A 92 -2.16 14.30 6.33
C GLY A 92 -1.36 13.17 5.67
N ALA A 93 -1.80 12.69 4.51
CA ALA A 93 -1.08 11.64 3.77
C ALA A 93 0.29 12.14 3.26
N VAL A 94 0.34 13.35 2.71
CA VAL A 94 1.58 13.93 2.17
C VAL A 94 2.59 14.21 3.29
N PHE A 95 2.19 14.91 4.35
CA PHE A 95 3.11 15.33 5.41
C PHE A 95 3.38 14.26 6.47
N GLY A 96 2.41 13.36 6.73
CA GLY A 96 2.55 12.33 7.76
C GLY A 96 3.18 11.04 7.24
N ILE A 97 2.62 10.50 6.15
CA ILE A 97 3.01 9.17 5.64
C ILE A 97 4.06 9.28 4.52
N GLY A 98 4.21 10.46 3.92
CA GLY A 98 5.13 10.69 2.81
C GLY A 98 4.53 10.31 1.47
N PHE A 99 3.22 10.45 1.30
CA PHE A 99 2.57 10.28 0.00
C PHE A 99 3.20 11.24 -1.04
N PRO A 100 3.45 10.82 -2.29
CA PRO A 100 4.20 11.63 -3.25
C PRO A 100 3.58 13.03 -3.46
N PRO A 101 4.26 14.13 -3.07
CA PRO A 101 3.66 15.46 -3.09
C PRO A 101 3.21 15.92 -4.47
N PHE A 102 3.92 15.51 -5.52
CA PHE A 102 3.58 15.85 -6.91
C PHE A 102 2.25 15.21 -7.38
N LEU A 103 1.75 14.18 -6.69
CA LEU A 103 0.43 13.59 -6.92
C LEU A 103 -0.68 14.34 -6.17
N GLY A 104 -0.34 15.18 -5.20
CA GLY A 104 -1.26 16.04 -4.45
C GLY A 104 -1.93 15.40 -3.23
N GLY A 105 -1.78 14.08 -3.04
CA GLY A 105 -2.45 13.31 -1.99
C GLY A 105 -3.35 12.21 -2.58
N PRO A 106 -3.84 11.26 -1.76
CA PRO A 106 -4.68 10.15 -2.20
C PRO A 106 -5.96 10.59 -2.93
N PHE A 107 -6.66 11.62 -2.47
CA PHE A 107 -7.93 12.07 -3.08
C PHE A 107 -7.66 12.82 -4.39
N ARG A 108 -6.70 13.75 -4.38
CA ARG A 108 -6.26 14.43 -5.60
C ARG A 108 -5.71 13.47 -6.66
N TYR A 109 -5.05 12.38 -6.23
CA TYR A 109 -4.60 11.32 -7.11
C TYR A 109 -5.77 10.61 -7.81
N VAL A 110 -6.85 10.29 -7.09
CA VAL A 110 -8.06 9.70 -7.69
C VAL A 110 -8.70 10.66 -8.68
N ASP A 111 -8.82 11.95 -8.34
CA ASP A 111 -9.43 12.93 -9.25
C ASP A 111 -8.65 13.08 -10.57
N ARG A 112 -7.33 12.95 -10.54
CA ARG A 112 -6.48 12.96 -11.76
C ARG A 112 -6.71 11.74 -12.65
N ILE A 113 -6.99 10.59 -12.06
CA ILE A 113 -7.28 9.35 -12.79
C ILE A 113 -8.73 9.35 -13.29
N GLY A 114 -9.64 9.88 -12.47
CA GLY A 114 -11.08 9.79 -12.59
C GLY A 114 -11.65 8.71 -11.67
N THR A 115 -12.68 9.06 -10.90
CA THR A 115 -13.34 8.18 -9.91
C THR A 115 -13.87 6.89 -10.52
N ALA A 116 -14.49 6.96 -11.70
CA ALA A 116 -14.95 5.77 -12.44
C ALA A 116 -13.81 4.81 -12.82
N LYS A 117 -12.72 5.33 -13.41
CA LYS A 117 -11.57 4.49 -13.80
C LYS A 117 -10.89 3.85 -12.60
N PHE A 118 -10.75 4.60 -11.51
CA PHE A 118 -10.16 4.08 -10.28
C PHE A 118 -11.04 3.01 -9.62
N ASN A 119 -12.36 3.21 -9.60
CA ASN A 119 -13.33 2.20 -9.16
C ASN A 119 -13.22 0.91 -9.99
N ASP A 120 -13.19 1.00 -11.31
CA ASP A 120 -13.06 -0.17 -12.20
C ASP A 120 -11.72 -0.90 -12.00
N GLN A 121 -10.65 -0.16 -11.70
CA GLN A 121 -9.37 -0.76 -11.33
C GLN A 121 -9.44 -1.54 -10.02
N LEU A 122 -10.09 -1.00 -8.99
CA LEU A 122 -10.30 -1.68 -7.72
C LEU A 122 -11.16 -2.94 -7.87
N LEU A 123 -12.24 -2.88 -8.65
CA LEU A 123 -13.07 -4.06 -8.97
C LEU A 123 -12.25 -5.17 -9.65
N ARG A 124 -11.44 -4.83 -10.66
CA ARG A 124 -10.54 -5.81 -11.31
C ARG A 124 -9.54 -6.41 -10.33
N TYR A 125 -9.05 -5.63 -9.37
CA TYR A 125 -8.14 -6.13 -8.34
C TYR A 125 -8.87 -6.95 -7.26
N ALA A 126 -10.13 -6.65 -6.95
CA ALA A 126 -10.96 -7.45 -6.06
C ALA A 126 -11.21 -8.83 -6.66
N ASP A 127 -11.56 -8.91 -7.94
CA ASP A 127 -11.74 -10.19 -8.64
C ASP A 127 -10.45 -11.03 -8.67
N LYS A 128 -9.30 -10.38 -8.88
CA LYS A 128 -8.02 -11.08 -9.05
C LYS A 128 -7.32 -11.42 -7.73
N TYR A 129 -7.46 -10.58 -6.72
CA TYR A 129 -6.67 -10.65 -5.48
C TYR A 129 -7.52 -10.69 -4.19
N GLY A 130 -8.84 -10.64 -4.29
CA GLY A 130 -9.80 -10.76 -3.19
C GLY A 130 -10.28 -9.44 -2.60
N ASP A 131 -11.22 -9.55 -1.65
CA ASP A 131 -12.08 -8.48 -1.11
C ASP A 131 -11.34 -7.28 -0.49
N GLN A 132 -10.05 -7.41 -0.20
CA GLN A 132 -9.19 -6.32 0.27
C GLN A 132 -8.98 -5.19 -0.76
N PHE A 133 -9.49 -5.36 -1.97
CA PHE A 133 -9.53 -4.33 -3.01
C PHE A 133 -10.97 -3.88 -3.34
N THR A 134 -11.98 -4.31 -2.58
CA THR A 134 -13.36 -3.90 -2.80
C THR A 134 -13.47 -2.37 -2.68
N PRO A 135 -13.98 -1.67 -3.71
CA PRO A 135 -14.07 -0.21 -3.68
C PRO A 135 -14.95 0.29 -2.53
N ALA A 136 -14.52 1.36 -1.88
CA ALA A 136 -15.31 2.05 -0.86
C ALA A 136 -16.69 2.48 -1.42
N PRO A 137 -17.79 2.34 -0.66
CA PRO A 137 -19.12 2.79 -1.10
C PRO A 137 -19.15 4.24 -1.59
N LEU A 138 -18.48 5.15 -0.87
CA LEU A 138 -18.33 6.55 -1.29
C LEU A 138 -17.70 6.70 -2.68
N LEU A 139 -16.65 5.93 -2.98
CA LEU A 139 -16.03 5.93 -4.30
C LEU A 139 -17.00 5.42 -5.37
N GLN A 140 -17.76 4.37 -5.09
CA GLN A 140 -18.74 3.82 -6.03
C GLN A 140 -19.84 4.85 -6.38
N ASP A 141 -20.29 5.63 -5.40
CA ASP A 141 -21.32 6.66 -5.63
C ASP A 141 -20.79 7.86 -6.41
N LEU A 142 -19.55 8.29 -6.13
CA LEU A 142 -18.87 9.31 -6.93
C LEU A 142 -18.62 8.82 -8.36
N ALA A 143 -18.24 7.55 -8.54
CA ALA A 143 -18.02 6.93 -9.84
C ALA A 143 -19.30 6.89 -10.70
N LYS A 144 -20.46 6.55 -10.12
CA LYS A 144 -21.76 6.56 -10.83
C LYS A 144 -22.13 7.93 -11.37
N THR A 145 -21.73 8.99 -10.66
CA THR A 145 -22.09 10.38 -10.97
C THR A 145 -20.96 11.17 -11.64
N ASN A 146 -19.81 10.53 -11.90
CA ASN A 146 -18.58 11.17 -12.36
C ASN A 146 -18.18 12.42 -11.55
N LYS A 147 -18.45 12.40 -10.25
CA LYS A 147 -18.03 13.45 -9.32
C LYS A 147 -16.61 13.20 -8.84
N THR A 148 -15.96 14.28 -8.41
CA THR A 148 -14.61 14.32 -7.83
C THR A 148 -14.69 14.52 -6.32
N PHE A 149 -13.57 14.31 -5.64
CA PHE A 149 -13.44 14.64 -4.21
C PHE A 149 -13.21 16.13 -3.96
N HIS A 150 -12.57 16.81 -4.92
CA HIS A 150 -12.31 18.26 -4.92
C HIS A 150 -13.15 18.99 -5.98
#